data_AF-A0A7G2M4K2-F1
#
_entry.id   AF-A0A7G2M4K2-F1
#
_cell.length_a   1.000
_cell.length_b   1.000
_cell.length_c   1.000
_cell.angle_alpha   90.00
_cell.angle_beta   90.00
_cell.angle_gamma   90.00
#
_symmetry.space_group_name_H-M   'P 1'
#
loop_
_entity.id
_entity.type
_entity.pdbx_description
1 polymer ?
#
loop_
_entity_poly.entity_id
_entity_poly.type
_entity_poly.pdbx_seq_one_letter_code
_entity_poly.pdbx_strand_id
1 'polypeptide(L)'
;DLGRTERLSYTETADGMRDGVVDGGLWASTAPTSSIMSLSASRDLRLIGLSDEEVAAIIEQDESFVPFTMPEGIYPGVEAPVQTVALSNALVAHEDLDEELAYQVTKLLHENAEYLVSIHPAARDMTEEFMVNGASVPLHPGAQRYYEEIGLEIPDRLRP
;
A
#
# COMPACT_ATOMS: atom_id res chain seq x y z
N ASP A 1 11.33 15.29 -22.24
CA ASP A 1 12.58 14.54 -22.39
C ASP A 1 12.92 13.97 -21.02
N LEU A 2 12.56 12.70 -20.76
CA LEU A 2 12.84 12.01 -19.49
C LEU A 2 14.23 11.32 -19.54
N GLY A 3 15.22 11.97 -20.17
CA GLY A 3 16.51 11.37 -20.50
C GLY A 3 17.45 11.12 -19.31
N ARG A 4 17.09 11.56 -18.09
CA ARG A 4 17.88 11.35 -16.86
C ARG A 4 17.02 10.77 -15.75
N THR A 5 17.49 9.67 -15.17
CA THR A 5 16.88 9.03 -14.00
C THR A 5 17.78 9.21 -12.79
N GLU A 6 17.21 9.72 -11.70
CA GLU A 6 17.88 9.82 -10.40
C GLU A 6 17.29 8.77 -9.45
N ARG A 7 18.14 8.16 -8.60
CA ARG A 7 17.71 7.21 -7.57
C ARG A 7 17.74 7.88 -6.21
N LEU A 8 16.66 8.61 -5.90
CA LEU A 8 16.51 9.42 -4.71
C LEU A 8 15.51 8.79 -3.74
N SER A 9 15.66 9.06 -2.45
CA SER A 9 14.60 8.81 -1.48
C SER A 9 13.37 9.67 -1.78
N TYR A 10 12.24 9.35 -1.13
CA TYR A 10 11.02 10.16 -1.26
C TYR A 10 11.19 11.61 -0.84
N THR A 11 11.99 11.87 0.20
CA THR A 11 12.29 13.23 0.67
C THR A 11 13.20 13.96 -0.32
N GLU A 12 14.28 13.32 -0.76
CA GLU A 12 15.20 13.91 -1.75
C GLU A 12 14.52 14.17 -3.10
N THR A 13 13.57 13.32 -3.49
CA THR A 13 12.75 13.54 -4.70
C THR A 13 11.87 14.77 -4.53
N ALA A 14 11.20 14.91 -3.38
CA ALA A 14 10.38 16.09 -3.07
C ALA A 14 11.23 17.38 -3.05
N ASP A 15 12.39 17.34 -2.40
CA ASP A 15 13.33 18.48 -2.35
C ASP A 15 13.88 18.80 -3.75
N GLY A 16 14.25 17.78 -4.52
CA GLY A 16 14.70 17.93 -5.91
C GLY A 16 13.64 18.54 -6.83
N MET A 17 12.37 18.16 -6.66
CA MET A 17 11.25 18.80 -7.36
C MET A 17 11.05 20.25 -6.90
N ARG A 18 11.18 20.53 -5.59
CA ARG A 18 11.10 21.89 -5.05
C ARG A 18 12.20 22.80 -5.60
N ASP A 19 13.39 22.27 -5.80
CA ASP A 19 14.56 23.01 -6.26
C ASP A 19 14.69 23.02 -7.80
N GLY A 20 13.86 22.25 -8.52
CA GLY A 20 13.91 22.13 -9.98
C GLY A 20 15.08 21.29 -10.50
N VAL A 21 15.63 20.41 -9.66
CA VAL A 21 16.67 19.44 -10.02
C VAL A 21 16.08 18.25 -10.77
N VAL A 22 14.83 17.88 -10.45
CA VAL A 22 14.05 16.86 -11.16
C VAL A 22 12.65 17.39 -11.50
N ASP A 23 12.11 16.95 -12.63
CA ASP A 23 10.81 17.41 -13.13
C ASP A 23 9.62 16.59 -12.61
N GLY A 24 9.87 15.40 -12.07
CA GLY A 24 8.86 14.47 -11.58
C GLY A 24 9.47 13.38 -10.71
N GLY A 25 8.60 12.68 -9.97
CA GLY A 25 9.00 11.62 -9.06
C GLY A 25 7.97 10.48 -9.04
N LEU A 26 8.42 9.32 -8.57
CA LEU A 26 7.58 8.13 -8.38
C LEU A 26 7.60 7.76 -6.90
N TRP A 27 6.41 7.53 -6.34
CA TRP A 27 6.23 7.11 -4.96
C TRP A 27 5.47 5.79 -4.91
N ALA A 28 6.12 4.76 -4.36
CA ALA A 28 5.46 3.52 -3.95
C ALA A 28 5.20 3.60 -2.43
N SER A 29 4.26 4.44 -2.02
CA SER A 29 3.94 4.68 -0.61
C SER A 29 2.45 4.82 -0.38
N THR A 30 2.03 4.59 0.86
CA THR A 30 0.64 4.79 1.28
C THR A 30 0.32 6.28 1.37
N ALA A 31 -0.79 6.69 0.76
CA ALA A 31 -1.28 8.06 0.83
C ALA A 31 -2.11 8.30 2.10
N PRO A 32 -2.09 9.52 2.68
CA PRO A 32 -1.22 10.63 2.31
C PRO A 32 0.22 10.43 2.83
N THR A 33 1.22 10.77 2.00
CA THR A 33 2.64 10.67 2.36
C THR A 33 3.20 12.06 2.72
N SER A 34 3.98 12.15 3.81
CA SER A 34 4.51 13.40 4.35
C SER A 34 5.42 14.19 3.41
N SER A 35 6.22 13.50 2.57
CA SER A 35 7.09 14.15 1.58
C SER A 35 6.28 14.87 0.49
N ILE A 36 5.20 14.26 0.01
CA ILE A 36 4.28 14.88 -0.97
C ILE A 36 3.51 16.05 -0.32
N MET A 37 3.07 15.89 0.93
CA MET A 37 2.46 16.97 1.71
C MET A 37 3.38 18.18 1.90
N SER A 38 4.67 17.95 2.16
CA SER A 38 5.64 19.03 2.30
C SER A 38 5.93 19.72 0.97
N LEU A 39 5.99 18.96 -0.13
CA LEU A 39 6.17 19.50 -1.46
C LEU A 39 4.96 20.37 -1.87
N SER A 40 3.74 19.89 -1.64
CA SER A 40 2.48 20.56 -2.01
C SER A 40 2.29 21.92 -1.31
N ALA A 41 2.92 22.12 -0.15
CA ALA A 41 2.92 23.39 0.55
C ALA A 41 3.81 24.47 -0.12
N SER A 42 4.68 24.08 -1.05
CA SER A 42 5.70 24.96 -1.64
C SER A 42 5.64 25.05 -3.17
N ARG A 43 4.96 24.11 -3.83
CA ARG A 43 4.85 23.98 -5.28
C ARG A 43 3.47 23.42 -5.63
N ASP A 44 2.90 23.87 -6.74
CA ASP A 44 1.71 23.21 -7.31
C ASP A 44 2.08 21.81 -7.78
N LEU A 45 1.22 20.84 -7.47
CA LEU A 45 1.42 19.45 -7.83
C LEU A 45 0.27 18.93 -8.68
N ARG A 46 0.62 17.99 -9.55
CA ARG A 46 -0.33 17.18 -10.31
C ARG A 46 0.11 15.74 -10.22
N LEU A 47 -0.82 14.86 -9.84
CA LEU A 47 -0.62 13.42 -9.98
C LEU A 47 -0.90 13.02 -11.43
N ILE A 48 -0.03 12.17 -11.98
CA ILE A 48 -0.20 11.62 -13.32
C ILE A 48 -0.92 10.30 -13.19
N GLY A 49 -2.18 10.26 -13.64
CA GLY A 49 -2.97 9.03 -13.65
C GLY A 49 -2.62 8.13 -14.84
N LEU A 50 -2.98 6.86 -14.69
CA LEU A 50 -2.84 5.82 -15.71
C LEU A 50 -4.18 5.58 -16.39
N SER A 51 -4.15 5.37 -17.70
CA SER A 51 -5.30 4.89 -18.47
C SER A 51 -5.65 3.44 -18.14
N ASP A 52 -6.85 3.00 -18.52
CA ASP A 52 -7.28 1.60 -18.32
C ASP A 52 -6.36 0.61 -19.04
N GLU A 53 -5.86 0.98 -20.22
CA GLU A 53 -4.92 0.18 -21.00
C GLU A 53 -3.57 0.05 -20.28
N GLU A 54 -3.05 1.15 -19.71
CA GLU A 54 -1.80 1.13 -18.95
C GLU A 54 -1.94 0.34 -17.64
N VAL A 55 -3.06 0.48 -16.93
CA VAL A 55 -3.35 -0.32 -15.74
C VAL A 55 -3.41 -1.81 -16.08
N ALA A 56 -4.14 -2.17 -17.14
CA ALA A 56 -4.24 -3.56 -17.59
C ALA A 56 -2.87 -4.12 -18.00
N ALA A 57 -2.06 -3.35 -18.72
CA ALA A 57 -0.72 -3.76 -19.13
C ALA A 57 0.22 -3.98 -17.93
N ILE A 58 0.12 -3.16 -16.88
CA ILE A 58 0.91 -3.37 -15.65
C ILE A 58 0.50 -4.66 -14.95
N ILE A 59 -0.81 -4.90 -14.80
CA ILE A 59 -1.34 -6.09 -14.13
C ILE A 59 -1.02 -7.37 -14.92
N GLU A 60 -1.03 -7.31 -16.26
CA GLU A 60 -0.62 -8.44 -17.10
C GLU A 60 0.87 -8.79 -16.93
N GLN A 61 1.73 -7.80 -16.67
CA GLN A 61 3.15 -8.02 -16.41
C GLN A 61 3.41 -8.54 -14.98
N ASP A 62 2.62 -8.09 -14.01
CA ASP A 62 2.77 -8.45 -12.60
C ASP A 62 1.40 -8.44 -11.90
N GLU A 63 0.86 -9.64 -11.69
CA GLU A 63 -0.45 -9.88 -11.07
C GLU A 63 -0.51 -9.45 -9.58
N SER A 64 0.62 -9.03 -8.98
CA SER A 64 0.60 -8.48 -7.62
C SER A 64 0.01 -7.07 -7.54
N PHE A 65 -0.03 -6.34 -8.66
CA PHE A 65 -0.69 -5.04 -8.74
C PHE A 65 -2.20 -5.18 -8.84
N VAL A 66 -2.91 -4.28 -8.17
CA VAL A 66 -4.37 -4.12 -8.28
C VAL A 66 -4.72 -2.73 -8.78
N PRO A 67 -5.83 -2.56 -9.52
CA PRO A 67 -6.33 -1.24 -9.87
C PRO A 67 -6.62 -0.43 -8.61
N PHE A 68 -6.24 0.85 -8.60
CA PHE A 68 -6.49 1.72 -7.47
C PHE A 68 -6.83 3.14 -7.95
N THR A 69 -7.79 3.77 -7.29
CA THR A 69 -8.15 5.17 -7.56
C THR A 69 -7.82 6.01 -6.35
N MET A 70 -6.81 6.87 -6.51
CA MET A 70 -6.47 7.87 -5.51
C MET A 70 -7.64 8.85 -5.34
N PRO A 71 -8.14 9.09 -4.12
CA PRO A 71 -9.29 9.97 -3.92
C PRO A 71 -8.94 11.44 -4.21
N GLU A 72 -9.94 12.21 -4.62
CA GLU A 72 -9.82 13.67 -4.67
C GLU A 72 -9.52 14.25 -3.28
N GLY A 73 -8.84 15.39 -3.24
CA GLY A 73 -8.48 16.09 -2.00
C GLY A 73 -7.39 15.41 -1.17
N ILE A 74 -6.80 14.29 -1.64
CA ILE A 74 -5.74 13.58 -0.90
C ILE A 74 -4.50 14.45 -0.64
N TYR A 75 -4.22 15.38 -1.57
CA TYR A 75 -3.18 16.41 -1.45
C TYR A 75 -3.73 17.74 -1.97
N PRO A 76 -3.23 18.88 -1.47
CA PRO A 76 -3.51 20.19 -2.06
C PRO A 76 -3.25 20.20 -3.58
N GLY A 77 -4.23 20.66 -4.37
CA GLY A 77 -4.18 20.69 -5.83
C GLY A 77 -4.64 19.42 -6.55
N VAL A 78 -4.92 18.32 -5.82
CA VAL A 78 -5.52 17.10 -6.39
C VAL A 78 -7.04 17.22 -6.29
N GLU A 79 -7.67 17.83 -7.29
CA GLU A 79 -9.11 18.18 -7.26
C GLU A 79 -10.02 17.12 -7.90
N ALA A 80 -9.46 16.04 -8.44
CA ALA A 80 -10.23 14.94 -9.02
C ALA A 80 -9.57 13.59 -8.67
N PRO A 81 -10.33 12.49 -8.67
CA PRO A 81 -9.77 11.15 -8.48
C PRO A 81 -8.74 10.82 -9.55
N VAL A 82 -7.67 10.10 -9.18
CA VAL A 82 -6.56 9.75 -10.09
C VAL A 82 -6.36 8.25 -10.10
N GLN A 83 -6.58 7.62 -11.25
CA GLN A 83 -6.38 6.19 -11.44
C GLN A 83 -4.89 5.83 -11.47
N THR A 84 -4.54 4.74 -10.82
CA THR A 84 -3.19 4.18 -10.72
C THR A 84 -3.29 2.68 -10.38
N VAL A 85 -2.16 2.07 -10.02
CA VAL A 85 -2.08 0.75 -9.42
C VAL A 85 -1.62 0.83 -7.96
N ALA A 86 -1.96 -0.17 -7.18
CA ALA A 86 -1.49 -0.35 -5.80
C ALA A 86 -0.97 -1.78 -5.58
N LEU A 87 -0.22 -1.94 -4.50
CA LEU A 87 0.21 -3.23 -3.98
C LEU A 87 -0.42 -3.44 -2.60
N SER A 88 -0.73 -4.71 -2.28
CA SER A 88 -1.11 -5.10 -0.93
C SER A 88 0.13 -5.12 -0.04
N ASN A 89 0.04 -4.51 1.14
CA ASN A 89 1.07 -4.63 2.17
C ASN A 89 0.77 -5.85 3.05
N ALA A 90 1.79 -6.67 3.29
CA ALA A 90 1.69 -7.83 4.17
C ALA A 90 2.69 -7.73 5.33
N LEU A 91 2.26 -8.15 6.52
CA LEU A 91 3.18 -8.47 7.61
C LEU A 91 3.64 -9.92 7.42
N VAL A 92 4.92 -10.10 7.13
CA VAL A 92 5.51 -11.42 6.87
C VAL A 92 6.33 -11.91 8.07
N ALA A 93 6.31 -13.22 8.30
CA ALA A 93 7.10 -13.91 9.30
C ALA A 93 7.85 -15.09 8.66
N HIS A 94 8.90 -15.56 9.32
CA HIS A 94 9.54 -16.82 8.94
C HIS A 94 8.59 -17.99 9.17
N GLU A 95 8.69 -19.06 8.37
CA GLU A 95 7.85 -20.26 8.51
C GLU A 95 8.03 -20.97 9.87
N ASP A 96 9.23 -20.85 10.45
CA ASP A 96 9.59 -21.41 11.77
C ASP A 96 9.21 -20.51 12.95
N LEU A 97 8.47 -19.42 12.75
CA LEU A 97 7.98 -18.61 13.87
C LEU A 97 7.09 -19.49 14.76
N ASP A 98 7.20 -19.34 16.08
CA ASP A 98 6.35 -20.08 16.99
C ASP A 98 4.85 -19.85 16.67
N GLU A 99 4.09 -20.93 16.53
CA GLU A 99 2.68 -20.90 16.14
C GLU A 99 1.85 -20.03 17.08
N GLU A 100 2.08 -20.17 18.39
CA GLU A 100 1.36 -19.41 19.40
C GLU A 100 1.69 -17.92 19.31
N LEU A 101 2.98 -17.58 19.13
CA LEU A 101 3.37 -16.20 18.93
C LEU A 101 2.75 -15.58 17.67
N ALA A 102 2.76 -16.30 16.55
CA ALA A 102 2.13 -15.83 15.31
C ALA A 102 0.62 -15.61 15.50
N TYR A 103 -0.07 -16.54 16.16
CA TYR A 103 -1.49 -16.40 16.52
C TYR A 103 -1.74 -15.16 17.36
N GLN A 104 -0.95 -14.95 18.44
CA GLN A 104 -1.13 -13.81 19.34
C GLN A 104 -0.87 -12.47 18.64
N VAL A 105 0.14 -12.40 17.77
CA VAL A 105 0.42 -11.18 16.99
C VAL A 105 -0.72 -10.89 16.02
N THR A 106 -1.19 -11.87 15.25
CA THR A 106 -2.30 -11.70 14.31
C THR A 106 -3.57 -11.25 15.05
N LYS A 107 -3.89 -11.91 16.16
CA LYS A 107 -5.04 -11.56 17.03
C LYS A 107 -4.93 -10.13 17.54
N LEU A 108 -3.78 -9.78 18.11
CA LEU A 108 -3.56 -8.45 18.68
C LEU A 108 -3.74 -7.35 17.62
N LEU A 109 -3.21 -7.55 16.41
CA LEU A 109 -3.33 -6.58 15.33
C LEU A 109 -4.78 -6.41 14.86
N HIS A 110 -5.49 -7.53 14.67
CA HIS A 110 -6.89 -7.48 14.21
C HIS A 110 -7.82 -6.86 15.26
N GLU A 111 -7.76 -7.30 16.52
CA GLU A 111 -8.63 -6.81 17.59
C GLU A 111 -8.35 -5.35 17.99
N ASN A 112 -7.21 -4.79 17.59
CA ASN A 112 -6.83 -3.40 17.86
C ASN A 112 -6.76 -2.54 16.59
N ALA A 113 -7.44 -2.93 15.51
CA ALA A 113 -7.46 -2.17 14.26
C ALA A 113 -7.90 -0.70 14.47
N GLU A 114 -8.88 -0.44 15.34
CA GLU A 114 -9.32 0.93 15.66
C GLU A 114 -8.19 1.80 16.25
N TYR A 115 -7.34 1.20 17.10
CA TYR A 115 -6.17 1.90 17.64
C TYR A 115 -5.16 2.20 16.54
N LEU A 116 -4.91 1.26 15.63
CA LEU A 116 -4.03 1.47 14.47
C LEU A 116 -4.55 2.57 13.54
N VAL A 117 -5.88 2.68 13.35
CA VAL A 117 -6.50 3.76 12.57
C VAL A 117 -6.21 5.14 13.16
N SER A 118 -6.08 5.24 14.49
CA SER A 118 -5.69 6.50 15.15
C SER A 118 -4.24 6.92 14.87
N ILE A 119 -3.37 5.96 14.52
CA ILE A 119 -1.97 6.19 14.16
C ILE A 119 -1.86 6.48 12.66
N HIS A 120 -2.50 5.65 11.81
CA HIS A 120 -2.48 5.81 10.37
C HIS A 120 -3.83 5.39 9.72
N PRO A 121 -4.44 6.26 8.88
CA PRO A 121 -5.72 5.99 8.23
C PRO A 121 -5.83 4.68 7.44
N ALA A 122 -4.73 4.21 6.85
CA ALA A 122 -4.70 2.98 6.05
C ALA A 122 -4.96 1.71 6.84
N ALA A 123 -4.89 1.73 8.17
CA ALA A 123 -5.32 0.58 8.97
C ALA A 123 -6.82 0.25 8.81
N ARG A 124 -7.62 1.16 8.21
CA ARG A 124 -9.00 0.87 7.81
C ARG A 124 -9.10 -0.22 6.73
N ASP A 125 -8.01 -0.47 6.00
CA ASP A 125 -7.95 -1.50 4.97
C ASP A 125 -7.70 -2.89 5.56
N MET A 126 -7.53 -3.03 6.89
CA MET A 126 -7.44 -4.33 7.58
C MET A 126 -8.81 -5.02 7.72
N THR A 127 -9.59 -5.03 6.64
CA THR A 127 -10.87 -5.74 6.57
C THR A 127 -10.64 -7.24 6.43
N GLU A 128 -11.63 -8.03 6.84
CA GLU A 128 -11.67 -9.48 6.64
C GLU A 128 -11.34 -9.90 5.20
N GLU A 129 -11.94 -9.21 4.23
CA GLU A 129 -11.70 -9.44 2.80
C GLU A 129 -10.23 -9.20 2.42
N PHE A 130 -9.64 -8.12 2.93
CA PHE A 130 -8.26 -7.74 2.57
C PHE A 130 -7.22 -8.60 3.27
N MET A 131 -7.48 -9.04 4.51
CA MET A 131 -6.57 -9.90 5.28
C MET A 131 -6.31 -11.24 4.58
N VAL A 132 -7.32 -11.79 3.91
CA VAL A 132 -7.21 -13.07 3.21
C VAL A 132 -6.82 -12.84 1.75
N ASN A 133 -7.46 -11.91 1.04
CA ASN A 133 -7.17 -11.74 -0.39
C ASN A 133 -5.84 -11.04 -0.65
N GLY A 134 -5.36 -10.21 0.27
CA GLY A 134 -4.13 -9.43 0.14
C GLY A 134 -2.84 -10.21 0.36
N ALA A 135 -2.89 -11.48 0.79
CA ALA A 135 -1.71 -12.32 0.97
C ALA A 135 -1.25 -12.92 -0.37
N SER A 136 0.05 -12.82 -0.66
CA SER A 136 0.71 -13.37 -1.85
C SER A 136 1.50 -14.66 -1.58
N VAL A 137 1.58 -15.09 -0.31
CA VAL A 137 2.27 -16.29 0.15
C VAL A 137 1.37 -17.05 1.14
N PRO A 138 1.63 -18.35 1.41
CA PRO A 138 0.87 -19.10 2.40
C PRO A 138 0.86 -18.43 3.77
N LEU A 139 -0.27 -18.57 4.48
CA LEU A 139 -0.41 -18.07 5.83
C LEU A 139 0.40 -18.93 6.80
N HIS A 140 0.99 -18.27 7.80
CA HIS A 140 1.58 -18.96 8.93
C HIS A 140 0.49 -19.75 9.70
N PRO A 141 0.74 -20.98 10.19
CA PRO A 141 -0.27 -21.78 10.88
C PRO A 141 -0.99 -21.04 12.02
N GLY A 142 -0.26 -20.24 12.80
CA GLY A 142 -0.85 -19.41 13.86
C GLY A 142 -1.79 -18.31 13.35
N ALA A 143 -1.48 -17.69 12.21
CA ALA A 143 -2.35 -16.68 11.59
C ALA A 143 -3.60 -17.35 10.99
N GLN A 144 -3.42 -18.48 10.29
CA GLN A 144 -4.53 -19.28 9.76
C GLN A 144 -5.49 -19.68 10.90
N ARG A 145 -4.96 -20.19 12.01
CA ARG A 145 -5.75 -20.59 13.19
C ARG A 145 -6.61 -19.45 13.72
N TYR A 146 -6.06 -18.23 13.81
CA TYR A 146 -6.84 -17.07 14.25
C TYR A 146 -7.91 -16.67 13.24
N TYR A 147 -7.58 -16.62 11.96
CA TYR A 147 -8.55 -16.26 10.92
C TYR A 147 -9.72 -17.26 10.85
N GLU A 148 -9.44 -18.56 10.95
CA GLU A 148 -10.49 -19.59 11.03
C GLU A 148 -11.34 -19.44 12.32
N GLU A 149 -10.74 -19.06 13.46
CA GLU A 149 -11.46 -18.83 14.73
C GLU A 149 -12.51 -17.72 14.63
N ILE A 150 -12.20 -16.65 13.89
CA ILE A 150 -13.13 -15.54 13.65
C ILE A 150 -14.07 -15.79 12.46
N GLY A 151 -14.00 -16.97 11.84
CA GLY A 151 -14.93 -17.41 10.80
C GLY A 151 -14.53 -17.01 9.37
N LEU A 152 -13.26 -16.63 9.14
CA LEU A 152 -12.77 -16.35 7.79
C LEU A 152 -12.58 -17.64 6.99
N GLU A 153 -13.09 -17.64 5.75
CA GLU A 153 -12.82 -18.69 4.79
C GLU A 153 -11.43 -18.47 4.18
N ILE A 154 -10.53 -19.46 4.34
CA ILE A 154 -9.16 -19.40 3.84
C ILE A 154 -9.05 -20.11 2.49
N PRO A 155 -8.74 -19.39 1.38
CA PRO A 155 -8.48 -19.95 0.07
C PRO A 155 -7.37 -21.00 0.10
N ASP A 156 -7.50 -22.03 -0.74
CA ASP A 156 -6.52 -23.12 -0.82
C ASP A 156 -5.09 -22.63 -1.13
N ARG A 157 -4.96 -21.57 -1.93
CA ARG A 157 -3.66 -20.95 -2.28
C ARG A 157 -2.89 -20.39 -1.07
N LEU A 158 -3.56 -20.18 0.05
CA LEU A 158 -3.00 -19.61 1.27
C LEU A 158 -2.75 -20.64 2.35
N ARG A 159 -3.10 -21.91 2.11
CA ARG A 159 -2.82 -23.00 3.04
C ARG A 159 -1.38 -23.48 2.79
N PRO A 160 -0.60 -23.77 3.84
CA PRO A 160 0.76 -24.30 3.72
C PRO A 160 0.80 -25.70 3.09
#